data_AF-A0A446ASK1-F1
#
_entry.id   AF-A0A446ASK1-F1
#
_cell.length_a   1.000
_cell.length_b   1.000
_cell.length_c   1.000
_cell.angle_alpha   90.00
_cell.angle_beta   90.00
_cell.angle_gamma   90.00
#
_symmetry.space_group_name_H-M   'P 1'
#
loop_
_entity.id
_entity.type
_entity.pdbx_description
1 polymer ?
#
loop_
_entity_poly.entity_id
_entity_poly.type
_entity_poly.pdbx_seq_one_letter_code
_entity_poly.pdbx_strand_id
1 'polypeptide(L)'
;MRGTKALEAEINNLKERKSDDPFIESLRKLQARYDFYKYLEVDPKAVSVFRFDGPISQPDAPVKPKRILSVVAGGMIGLIVGVLIVLVSFMLGRRPREAEA
;
A
#
# COMPACT_ATOMS: atom_id res chain seq x y z
N MET A 1 47.89 -0.45 55.38
CA MET A 1 46.93 -1.51 55.78
C MET A 1 45.82 -0.87 56.59
N ARG A 2 44.54 -1.21 56.34
CA ARG A 2 43.42 -0.75 57.19
C ARG A 2 43.62 -1.33 58.60
N GLY A 3 43.49 -0.51 59.64
CA GLY A 3 43.63 -0.96 61.03
C GLY A 3 42.47 -1.88 61.46
N THR A 4 42.67 -2.66 62.53
CA THR A 4 41.70 -3.64 63.05
C THR A 4 40.30 -3.05 63.30
N LYS A 5 40.21 -1.84 63.86
CA LYS A 5 38.94 -1.13 64.08
C LYS A 5 38.14 -0.87 62.80
N ALA A 6 38.83 -0.56 61.69
CA ALA A 6 38.17 -0.29 60.42
C ALA A 6 37.60 -1.59 59.80
N LEU A 7 38.28 -2.72 59.99
CA LEU A 7 37.82 -4.02 59.52
C LEU A 7 36.62 -4.53 60.34
N GLU A 8 36.63 -4.35 61.66
CA GLU A 8 35.48 -4.69 62.51
C GLU A 8 34.22 -3.88 62.14
N ALA A 9 34.39 -2.58 61.87
CA ALA A 9 33.31 -1.73 61.40
C ALA A 9 32.77 -2.18 60.02
N GLU A 10 33.64 -2.60 59.10
CA GLU A 10 33.26 -3.11 57.78
C GLU A 10 32.49 -4.43 57.89
N ILE A 11 32.92 -5.36 58.75
CA ILE A 11 32.21 -6.63 59.01
C ILE A 11 30.83 -6.37 59.62
N ASN A 12 30.72 -5.47 60.59
CA ASN A 12 29.43 -5.14 61.20
C ASN A 12 28.50 -4.50 60.16
N ASN A 13 29.00 -3.59 59.32
CA ASN A 13 28.23 -3.01 58.24
C ASN A 13 27.71 -4.07 57.25
N LEU A 14 28.55 -5.03 56.87
CA LEU A 14 28.15 -6.14 55.99
C LEU A 14 27.07 -7.04 56.61
N LYS A 15 27.13 -7.29 57.93
CA LYS A 15 26.14 -8.11 58.65
C LYS A 15 24.81 -7.39 58.88
N GLU A 16 24.85 -6.08 59.12
CA GLU A 16 23.65 -5.27 59.38
C GLU A 16 22.95 -4.82 58.09
N ARG A 17 23.61 -4.94 56.94
CA ARG A 17 23.05 -4.54 55.64
C ARG A 17 21.82 -5.38 55.29
N LYS A 18 20.70 -4.70 55.02
CA LYS A 18 19.42 -5.33 54.67
C LYS A 18 19.24 -5.61 53.17
N SER A 19 20.01 -4.95 52.30
CA SER A 19 19.88 -5.06 50.84
C SER A 19 21.24 -4.95 50.16
N ASP A 20 21.47 -5.86 49.23
CA ASP A 20 22.69 -5.94 48.42
C ASP A 20 22.55 -5.19 47.09
N ASP A 21 21.35 -4.70 46.76
CA ASP A 21 21.02 -4.00 45.52
C ASP A 21 22.03 -2.92 45.10
N PRO A 22 22.61 -2.10 46.02
CA PRO A 22 23.61 -1.11 45.64
C PRO A 22 24.92 -1.71 45.12
N PHE A 23 25.18 -2.98 45.43
CA PHE A 23 26.42 -3.71 45.13
C PHE A 23 26.23 -4.75 44.01
N ILE A 24 24.99 -4.99 43.57
CA ILE A 24 24.73 -5.86 42.42
C ILE A 24 25.15 -5.12 41.15
N GLU A 25 26.19 -5.63 40.51
CA GLU A 25 26.67 -5.10 39.25
C GLU A 25 25.55 -5.10 38.21
N SER A 26 25.43 -4.03 37.43
CA SER A 26 24.43 -3.84 36.36
C SER A 26 22.95 -3.77 36.78
N LEU A 27 22.58 -3.95 38.07
CA LEU A 27 21.19 -3.88 38.52
C LEU A 27 20.53 -2.55 38.13
N ARG A 28 21.23 -1.43 38.35
CA ARG A 28 20.75 -0.09 37.99
C ARG A 28 20.50 0.06 36.49
N LYS A 29 21.34 -0.56 35.66
CA LYS A 29 21.20 -0.55 34.20
C LYS A 29 19.97 -1.35 33.76
N LEU A 30 19.70 -2.48 34.42
CA LEU A 30 18.52 -3.29 34.15
C LEU A 30 17.24 -2.59 34.59
N GLN A 31 17.23 -1.98 35.77
CA GLN A 31 16.10 -1.17 36.27
C GLN A 31 15.77 -0.02 35.31
N ALA A 32 16.78 0.73 34.86
CA ALA A 32 16.55 1.81 33.89
C ALA A 32 15.93 1.32 32.57
N ARG A 33 16.37 0.17 32.06
CA ARG A 33 15.77 -0.45 30.86
C ARG A 33 14.33 -0.90 31.12
N TYR A 34 14.10 -1.54 32.26
CA TYR A 34 12.76 -1.98 32.66
C TYR A 34 11.81 -0.79 32.76
N ASP A 35 12.21 0.28 33.45
CA ASP A 35 11.40 1.49 33.59
C ASP A 35 11.13 2.13 32.23
N PHE A 36 12.14 2.22 31.36
CA PHE A 36 11.95 2.71 29.99
C PHE A 36 10.87 1.92 29.24
N TYR A 37 10.95 0.59 29.20
CA TYR A 37 9.98 -0.23 28.48
C TYR A 37 8.61 -0.28 29.17
N LYS A 38 8.56 -0.17 30.49
CA LYS A 38 7.32 -0.15 31.26
C LYS A 38 6.47 1.08 30.95
N TYR A 39 7.11 2.22 30.73
CA TYR A 39 6.43 3.49 30.45
C TYR A 39 6.48 3.90 28.97
N LEU A 40 6.98 3.02 28.09
CA LEU A 40 6.99 3.27 26.66
C LEU A 40 5.57 3.14 26.10
N GLU A 41 4.95 4.27 25.81
CA GLU A 41 3.69 4.32 25.07
C GLU A 41 3.99 4.34 23.57
N VAL A 42 3.56 3.29 22.86
CA VAL A 42 3.67 3.21 21.40
C VAL A 42 2.32 3.61 20.81
N ASP A 43 2.29 4.70 20.04
CA ASP A 43 1.12 5.06 19.24
C ASP A 43 1.15 4.27 17.91
N PRO A 44 0.28 3.27 17.70
CA PRO A 44 0.24 2.50 16.47
C PRO A 44 -0.18 3.35 15.25
N LYS A 45 -0.82 4.50 15.47
CA LYS A 45 -1.26 5.42 14.40
C LYS A 45 -0.13 6.31 13.91
N ALA A 46 0.91 6.52 14.71
CA ALA A 46 2.12 7.24 14.29
C ALA A 46 3.01 6.42 13.34
N VAL A 47 2.76 5.10 13.24
CA VAL A 47 3.52 4.19 12.37
C VAL A 47 2.80 4.04 11.04
N SER A 48 3.09 4.91 10.07
CA SER A 48 2.63 4.74 8.70
C SER A 48 3.53 3.75 7.94
N VAL A 49 3.01 2.57 7.61
CA VAL A 49 3.71 1.58 6.76
C VAL A 49 3.96 2.11 5.35
N PHE A 50 3.14 3.08 4.92
CA PHE A 50 3.18 3.66 3.59
C PHE A 50 2.98 5.17 3.66
N ARG A 51 3.85 5.92 2.99
CA ARG A 51 3.72 7.35 2.76
C ARG A 51 3.61 7.54 1.25
N PHE A 52 2.45 8.01 0.80
CA PHE A 52 2.25 8.35 -0.61
C PHE A 52 2.96 9.69 -0.86
N ASP A 53 4.09 9.65 -1.56
CA ASP A 53 4.87 10.83 -1.91
C ASP A 53 4.60 11.22 -3.37
N GLY A 54 3.61 12.08 -3.58
CA GLY A 54 3.33 12.65 -4.89
C GLY A 54 1.86 13.01 -5.13
N PRO A 55 1.59 13.89 -6.10
CA PRO A 55 0.23 14.14 -6.56
C PRO A 55 -0.33 12.89 -7.24
N ILE A 56 -1.59 12.57 -6.96
CA ILE A 56 -2.33 11.50 -7.64
C ILE A 56 -2.57 11.97 -9.08
N SER A 57 -1.72 11.56 -10.01
CA SER A 57 -1.94 11.81 -11.45
C SER A 57 -3.12 10.96 -11.91
N GLN A 58 -4.31 11.58 -11.94
CA GLN A 58 -5.47 10.97 -12.57
C GLN A 58 -5.18 10.84 -14.08
N PRO A 59 -5.54 9.72 -14.73
CA PRO A 59 -5.33 9.59 -16.17
C PRO A 59 -6.21 10.60 -16.92
N ASP A 60 -5.62 11.68 -17.45
CA ASP A 60 -6.34 12.71 -18.21
C ASP A 60 -6.96 12.20 -19.51
N ALA A 61 -6.52 11.03 -19.99
CA ALA A 61 -7.02 10.42 -21.20
C ALA A 61 -7.33 8.91 -21.01
N PRO A 62 -8.39 8.38 -21.65
CA PRO A 62 -8.68 6.96 -21.65
C PRO A 62 -7.52 6.18 -22.26
N VAL A 63 -7.02 5.16 -21.56
CA VAL A 63 -5.87 4.36 -21.99
C VAL A 63 -6.19 3.61 -23.31
N LYS A 64 -7.45 3.20 -23.55
CA LYS A 64 -7.95 2.54 -24.79
C LYS A 64 -9.48 2.68 -24.94
N PRO A 65 -10.10 2.49 -26.13
CA PRO A 65 -9.55 2.53 -27.49
C PRO A 65 -9.85 3.87 -28.21
N LYS A 66 -9.14 4.11 -29.32
CA LYS A 66 -9.23 5.36 -30.11
C LYS A 66 -10.61 5.49 -30.75
N ARG A 67 -11.49 6.33 -30.18
CA ARG A 67 -12.89 6.54 -30.61
C ARG A 67 -13.06 6.67 -32.13
N ILE A 68 -12.14 7.38 -32.78
CA ILE A 68 -12.14 7.58 -34.24
C ILE A 68 -11.98 6.26 -35.00
N LEU A 69 -11.09 5.37 -34.54
CA LEU A 69 -10.83 4.09 -35.21
C LEU A 69 -12.08 3.20 -35.23
N SER A 70 -12.82 3.17 -34.11
CA SER A 70 -14.07 2.40 -34.01
C SER A 70 -15.17 2.96 -34.93
N VAL A 71 -15.28 4.30 -35.04
CA VAL A 71 -16.27 4.95 -35.92
C VAL A 71 -15.95 4.69 -37.39
N VAL A 72 -14.68 4.80 -37.79
CA VAL A 72 -14.24 4.53 -39.17
C VAL A 72 -14.48 3.06 -39.54
N ALA A 73 -14.15 2.13 -38.64
CA ALA A 73 -14.38 0.71 -38.87
C ALA A 73 -15.88 0.38 -39.07
N GLY A 74 -16.76 0.93 -38.22
CA GLY A 74 -18.21 0.75 -38.36
C GLY A 74 -18.76 1.37 -39.65
N GLY A 75 -18.29 2.56 -40.02
CA GLY A 75 -18.67 3.23 -41.26
C GLY A 75 -18.30 2.42 -42.51
N MET A 76 -17.10 1.84 -42.56
CA MET A 76 -16.69 0.97 -43.68
C MET A 76 -17.59 -0.26 -43.80
N ILE A 77 -17.90 -0.93 -42.69
CA ILE A 77 -18.75 -2.13 -42.69
C ILE A 77 -20.17 -1.75 -43.17
N GLY A 78 -20.73 -0.65 -42.66
CA GLY A 78 -22.04 -0.16 -43.07
C GLY A 78 -22.12 0.17 -44.56
N LEU A 79 -21.06 0.79 -45.12
CA LEU A 79 -20.99 1.11 -46.55
C LEU A 79 -20.97 -0.18 -47.40
N ILE A 80 -20.16 -1.16 -47.02
CA ILE A 80 -20.10 -2.46 -47.71
C ILE A 80 -21.49 -3.13 -47.71
N VAL A 81 -22.13 -3.20 -46.55
CA VAL A 81 -23.47 -3.80 -46.42
C VAL A 81 -24.50 -3.02 -47.25
N GLY A 82 -24.48 -1.69 -47.21
CA GLY A 82 -25.39 -0.85 -47.99
C GLY A 82 -25.27 -1.09 -49.50
N VAL A 83 -24.04 -1.17 -50.02
CA VAL A 83 -23.79 -1.47 -51.44
C VAL A 83 -24.30 -2.86 -51.80
N LEU A 84 -24.05 -3.87 -50.95
CA LEU A 84 -24.55 -5.23 -51.19
C LEU A 84 -26.09 -5.28 -51.25
N ILE A 85 -26.78 -4.57 -50.35
CA ILE A 85 -28.24 -4.49 -50.35
C ILE A 85 -28.74 -3.90 -51.67
N VAL A 86 -28.17 -2.77 -52.12
CA VAL A 86 -28.56 -2.12 -53.39
C VAL A 86 -28.36 -3.05 -54.58
N LEU A 87 -27.24 -3.77 -54.65
CA LEU A 87 -26.97 -4.72 -55.73
C LEU A 87 -27.97 -5.88 -55.75
N VAL A 88 -28.30 -6.44 -54.59
CA VAL A 88 -29.31 -7.51 -54.46
C VAL A 88 -30.69 -7.00 -54.85
N SER A 89 -31.10 -5.83 -54.37
CA SER A 89 -32.37 -5.21 -54.74
C SER A 89 -32.47 -4.92 -56.24
N PHE A 90 -31.38 -4.48 -56.87
CA PHE A 90 -31.33 -4.25 -58.31
C PHE A 90 -31.43 -5.55 -59.11
N MET A 91 -30.76 -6.62 -58.67
CA MET A 91 -30.78 -7.92 -59.34
C MET A 91 -32.15 -8.60 -59.22
N LEU A 92 -32.80 -8.55 -58.04
CA LEU A 92 -34.13 -9.12 -57.81
C LEU A 92 -35.27 -8.25 -58.38
N GLY A 93 -35.02 -6.95 -58.58
CA GLY A 93 -35.98 -5.98 -59.13
C GLY A 93 -36.13 -6.02 -60.66
N ARG A 94 -35.28 -6.76 -61.38
CA ARG A 94 -35.43 -7.00 -62.84
C ARG A 94 -36.47 -8.09 -63.15
N ARG A 95 -37.69 -7.94 -62.63
CA ARG A 95 -38.86 -8.61 -63.23
C ARG A 95 -39.36 -7.71 -64.36
N PRO A 96 -39.28 -8.10 -65.64
CA PRO A 96 -39.90 -7.33 -66.70
C PRO A 96 -41.40 -7.26 -66.43
N ARG A 97 -41.95 -6.05 -66.30
CA ARG A 97 -43.38 -5.83 -66.49
C ARG A 97 -43.65 -5.93 -67.99
N GLU A 98 -43.69 -7.15 -68.49
CA GLU A 98 -44.27 -7.47 -69.79
C GLU A 98 -45.57 -8.24 -69.53
N ALA A 99 -46.67 -7.49 -69.51
CA ALA A 99 -48.02 -7.93 -69.88
C ALA A 99 -48.96 -6.76 -69.58
N GLU A 100 -49.19 -5.91 -70.58
CA GLU A 100 -50.49 -5.26 -70.85
C GLU A 100 -50.35 -4.39 -72.12
N ALA A 101 -50.63 -5.00 -73.25
CA ALA A 101 -51.10 -4.37 -74.47
C ALA A 101 -52.03 -5.36 -75.18
#